data_AF-A0A9W7ZJ73-F1
#
_entry.id   AF-A0A9W7ZJ73-F1
#
_cell.length_a   1.000
_cell.length_b   1.000
_cell.length_c   1.000
_cell.angle_alpha   90.00
_cell.angle_beta   90.00
_cell.angle_gamma   90.00
#
_symmetry.space_group_name_H-M   'P 1'
#
loop_
_entity.id
_entity.type
_entity.pdbx_description
1 polymer ?
#
loop_
_entity_poly.entity_id
_entity_poly.type
_entity_poly.pdbx_seq_one_letter_code
_entity_poly.pdbx_strand_id
1 'polypeptide(L)'
;MHIRSVLAVAVLMLTGGAAAAFDCKKAQVAGYTYDLSPLAKEVVLESNSTTPPTTTGTLYRLNPCAALAAEADNTPEIDRCPENAWVCRKVTNYKKGEKARVTEVNAVAGVSSKSEPSLEARASGNESPKAFHWKMGGAEVDKVGWSADIKFICNKSAKNEDQPKLLGFTDGVLSLEWSVPAACALGDDSGGEGGGKEPDGKDDQDSKSGGGFFSTLFTMFIIVASLYLVVGVMYKYLVVRASGMDLIPNLAFWREFPYLCTDFAQHVWNMVSGRRRDGYSVV
;
A
#
# COMPACT_ATOMS: atom_id res chain seq x y z
N MET A 1 54.93 42.38 18.23
CA MET A 1 54.59 41.78 16.92
C MET A 1 54.28 40.31 17.14
N HIS A 2 53.01 39.95 17.34
CA HIS A 2 52.50 38.59 17.12
C HIS A 2 50.98 38.64 16.92
N ILE A 3 50.59 38.31 15.70
CA ILE A 3 49.23 38.21 15.18
C ILE A 3 48.61 36.91 15.68
N ARG A 4 47.37 36.96 16.17
CA ARG A 4 46.50 35.77 16.26
C ARG A 4 45.11 36.12 15.76
N SER A 5 44.96 35.97 14.44
CA SER A 5 43.66 35.96 13.75
C SER A 5 42.89 34.72 14.18
N VAL A 6 41.71 34.90 14.77
CA VAL A 6 40.75 33.82 15.01
C VAL A 6 39.79 33.82 13.82
N LEU A 7 39.91 32.80 12.97
CA LEU A 7 39.00 32.57 11.85
C LEU A 7 37.73 31.88 12.41
N ALA A 8 36.61 32.59 12.48
CA ALA A 8 35.32 32.01 12.81
C ALA A 8 34.71 31.37 11.55
N VAL A 9 34.70 30.04 11.50
CA VAL A 9 34.01 29.28 10.44
C VAL A 9 32.54 29.17 10.83
N ALA A 10 31.68 29.95 10.16
CA ALA A 10 30.23 29.81 10.26
C ALA A 10 29.78 28.66 9.34
N VAL A 11 29.42 27.52 9.93
CA VAL A 11 28.77 26.41 9.21
C VAL A 11 27.28 26.72 9.11
N LEU A 12 26.85 27.18 7.93
CA LEU A 12 25.44 27.36 7.61
C LEU A 12 24.87 25.98 7.22
N MET A 13 24.20 25.30 8.15
CA MET A 13 23.41 24.10 7.81
C MET A 13 22.15 24.55 7.06
N LEU A 14 22.15 24.40 5.74
CA LEU A 14 20.91 24.39 4.97
C LEU A 14 20.19 23.06 5.25
N THR A 15 19.23 23.07 6.17
CA THR A 15 18.19 22.03 6.20
C THR A 15 17.20 22.32 5.08
N GLY A 16 17.55 21.91 3.87
CA GLY A 16 16.60 21.79 2.78
C GLY A 16 15.70 20.58 3.06
N GLY A 17 14.54 20.81 3.66
CA GLY A 17 13.47 19.81 3.67
C GLY A 17 12.96 19.68 2.24
N ALA A 18 13.40 18.64 1.53
CA ALA A 18 12.74 18.21 0.31
C ALA A 18 11.32 17.78 0.70
N ALA A 19 10.30 18.50 0.25
CA ALA A 19 8.95 17.97 0.20
C ALA A 19 9.03 16.69 -0.65
N ALA A 20 8.70 15.55 -0.04
CA ALA A 20 8.69 14.29 -0.74
C ALA A 20 7.54 14.33 -1.74
N ALA A 21 7.87 14.29 -3.03
CA ALA A 21 6.89 14.13 -4.10
C ALA A 21 5.95 12.96 -3.77
N PHE A 22 4.66 13.11 -4.06
CA PHE A 22 3.66 12.08 -3.81
C PHE A 22 4.04 10.74 -4.45
N ASP A 23 4.32 9.72 -3.63
CA ASP A 23 4.69 8.38 -4.07
C ASP A 23 3.48 7.44 -4.00
N CYS A 24 2.89 7.14 -5.15
CA CYS A 24 1.76 6.22 -5.25
C CYS A 24 2.07 4.79 -4.76
N LYS A 25 3.33 4.35 -4.75
CA LYS A 25 3.72 3.02 -4.24
C LYS A 25 3.70 2.94 -2.72
N LYS A 26 3.88 4.09 -2.06
CA LYS A 26 4.08 4.19 -0.62
C LYS A 26 3.21 5.31 -0.04
N ALA A 27 1.98 5.39 -0.52
CA ALA A 27 1.00 6.35 -0.05
C ALA A 27 0.74 6.11 1.45
N GLN A 28 0.99 7.13 2.28
CA GLN A 28 0.79 7.03 3.73
C GLN A 28 -0.57 7.60 4.11
N VAL A 29 -1.40 6.78 4.77
CA VAL A 29 -2.71 7.20 5.29
C VAL A 29 -2.84 6.75 6.73
N ALA A 30 -3.00 7.70 7.65
CA ALA A 30 -3.12 7.42 9.09
C ALA A 30 -2.03 6.49 9.66
N GLY A 31 -0.80 6.55 9.12
CA GLY A 31 0.33 5.72 9.55
C GLY A 31 0.41 4.34 8.89
N TYR A 32 -0.51 4.00 7.99
CA TYR A 32 -0.49 2.79 7.17
C TYR A 32 -0.05 3.10 5.75
N THR A 33 0.64 2.15 5.12
CA THR A 33 1.14 2.29 3.75
C THR A 33 0.21 1.60 2.75
N TYR A 34 -0.04 2.25 1.63
CA TYR A 34 -0.91 1.79 0.54
C TYR A 34 -0.15 1.83 -0.78
N ASP A 35 -0.45 0.89 -1.69
CA ASP A 35 0.07 0.89 -3.06
C ASP A 35 -1.06 1.19 -4.06
N LEU A 36 -1.11 2.44 -4.52
CA LEU A 36 -2.06 2.94 -5.51
C LEU A 36 -1.53 2.87 -6.94
N SER A 37 -0.29 2.38 -7.13
CA SER A 37 0.31 2.23 -8.45
C SER A 37 -0.50 1.40 -9.45
N PRO A 38 -1.26 0.36 -9.04
CA PRO A 38 -2.17 -0.33 -9.96
C PRO A 38 -3.23 0.58 -10.59
N LEU A 39 -3.51 1.73 -9.97
CA LEU A 39 -4.45 2.75 -10.43
C LEU A 39 -3.76 3.89 -11.18
N ALA A 40 -2.45 3.82 -11.42
CA ALA A 40 -1.66 4.83 -12.14
C ALA A 40 -1.92 4.82 -13.66
N LYS A 41 -3.19 4.80 -14.03
CA LYS A 41 -3.68 4.82 -15.41
C LYS A 41 -4.73 5.90 -15.55
N GLU A 42 -4.81 6.46 -16.74
CA GLU A 42 -5.83 7.44 -17.06
C GLU A 42 -7.20 6.77 -17.13
N VAL A 43 -8.15 7.32 -16.38
CA VAL A 43 -9.54 6.90 -16.38
C VAL A 43 -10.38 8.02 -16.97
N VAL A 44 -11.33 7.64 -17.83
CA VAL A 44 -12.27 8.54 -18.47
C VAL A 44 -13.68 8.21 -17.99
N LEU A 45 -14.35 9.19 -17.40
CA LEU A 45 -15.75 9.10 -17.01
C LEU A 45 -16.58 10.04 -17.88
N GLU A 46 -17.74 9.58 -18.33
CA GLU A 46 -18.65 10.39 -19.14
C GLU A 46 -20.03 10.44 -18.48
N SER A 47 -20.64 11.62 -18.46
CA SER A 47 -22.03 11.81 -18.06
C SER A 47 -22.72 12.73 -19.06
N ASN A 48 -23.91 12.34 -19.50
CA ASN A 48 -24.69 13.08 -20.50
C ASN A 48 -26.00 13.54 -19.89
N SER A 49 -26.37 14.79 -20.15
CA SER A 49 -27.65 15.38 -19.76
C SER A 49 -28.34 15.97 -20.99
N THR A 50 -29.56 15.54 -21.27
CA THR A 50 -30.31 16.00 -22.43
C THR A 50 -31.28 17.10 -22.04
N THR A 51 -31.13 18.25 -22.69
CA THR A 51 -32.01 19.42 -22.57
C THR A 51 -32.47 19.79 -23.98
N PRO A 52 -33.59 19.21 -24.46
CA PRO A 52 -34.02 19.36 -25.85
C PRO A 52 -34.03 20.84 -26.29
N PRO A 53 -33.47 21.17 -27.47
CA PRO A 53 -33.00 20.27 -28.54
C PRO A 53 -31.53 19.82 -28.41
N THR A 54 -30.84 20.14 -27.31
CA THR A 54 -29.41 19.87 -27.12
C THR A 54 -29.15 18.74 -26.12
N THR A 55 -27.96 18.16 -26.22
CA THR A 55 -27.40 17.25 -25.22
C THR A 55 -26.08 17.84 -24.74
N THR A 56 -25.88 17.91 -23.44
CA THR A 56 -24.62 18.35 -22.84
C THR A 56 -23.92 17.14 -22.29
N GLY A 57 -22.76 16.83 -22.85
CA GLY A 57 -21.86 15.81 -22.35
C GLY A 57 -20.79 16.42 -21.47
N THR A 58 -20.52 15.78 -20.34
CA THR A 58 -19.43 16.14 -19.44
C THR A 58 -18.51 14.94 -19.34
N LEU A 59 -17.25 15.16 -19.69
CA LEU A 59 -16.19 14.18 -19.68
C LEU A 59 -15.16 14.55 -18.60
N TYR A 60 -14.83 13.59 -17.75
CA TYR A 60 -13.78 13.71 -16.74
C TYR A 60 -12.64 12.77 -17.09
N ARG A 61 -11.43 13.32 -17.20
CA ARG A 61 -10.19 12.55 -17.31
C ARG A 61 -9.47 12.66 -15.98
N LEU A 62 -9.02 11.55 -15.42
CA LEU A 62 -8.28 11.57 -14.16
C LEU A 62 -7.22 10.50 -14.07
N ASN A 63 -6.14 10.82 -13.35
CA ASN A 63 -5.12 9.88 -12.93
C ASN A 63 -4.70 10.23 -11.48
N PRO A 64 -4.90 9.32 -10.51
CA PRO A 64 -4.63 9.60 -9.10
C PRO A 64 -3.13 9.60 -8.74
N CYS A 65 -2.25 9.23 -9.68
CA CYS A 65 -0.82 9.03 -9.43
C CYS A 65 0.10 9.92 -10.27
N ALA A 66 -0.39 10.50 -11.35
CA ALA A 66 0.42 11.32 -12.24
C ALA A 66 -0.45 12.35 -12.96
N ALA A 67 0.20 13.37 -13.52
CA ALA A 67 -0.45 14.28 -14.46
C ALA A 67 -1.00 13.53 -15.68
N LEU A 68 -2.08 14.06 -16.24
CA LEU A 68 -2.74 13.55 -17.44
C LEU A 68 -1.83 13.67 -18.67
N ALA A 69 -1.98 12.73 -19.59
CA ALA A 69 -1.30 12.83 -20.87
C ALA A 69 -1.83 14.03 -21.67
N ALA A 70 -0.91 14.75 -22.32
CA ALA A 70 -1.24 15.84 -23.22
C ALA A 70 -2.18 15.34 -24.33
N GLU A 71 -3.17 16.17 -24.68
CA GLU A 71 -4.05 15.86 -25.80
C GLU A 71 -3.34 16.04 -27.14
N ALA A 72 -3.83 15.33 -28.16
CA ALA A 72 -3.25 15.38 -29.50
C ALA A 72 -3.30 16.78 -30.13
N ASP A 73 -2.37 17.04 -31.04
CA ASP A 73 -2.19 18.37 -31.66
C ASP A 73 -3.35 18.84 -32.53
N ASN A 74 -4.26 17.94 -32.90
CA ASN A 74 -5.46 18.25 -33.65
C ASN A 74 -6.57 18.88 -32.80
N THR A 75 -6.49 18.83 -31.47
CA THR A 75 -7.41 19.54 -30.57
C THR A 75 -6.98 21.01 -30.48
N PRO A 76 -7.88 22.00 -30.63
CA PRO A 76 -7.55 23.41 -30.39
C PRO A 76 -6.97 23.62 -28.99
N GLU A 77 -5.93 24.44 -28.84
CA GLU A 77 -5.26 24.66 -27.54
C GLU A 77 -6.23 25.09 -26.43
N ILE A 78 -7.21 25.93 -26.75
CA ILE A 78 -8.27 26.37 -25.82
C ILE A 78 -9.21 25.24 -25.36
N ASP A 79 -9.29 24.15 -26.12
CA ASP A 79 -10.11 22.97 -25.81
C ASP A 79 -9.29 21.86 -25.15
N ARG A 80 -7.99 22.08 -24.90
CA ARG A 80 -7.10 21.11 -24.24
C ARG A 80 -7.16 21.28 -22.73
N CYS A 81 -6.99 20.17 -22.02
CA CYS A 81 -6.76 20.21 -20.58
C CYS A 81 -5.46 20.98 -20.28
N PRO A 82 -5.44 21.83 -19.24
CA PRO A 82 -4.21 22.47 -18.79
C PRO A 82 -3.09 21.48 -18.51
N GLU A 83 -1.85 21.88 -18.79
CA GLU A 83 -0.67 21.07 -18.45
C GLU A 83 -0.60 20.81 -16.94
N ASN A 84 -0.04 19.65 -16.56
CA ASN A 84 0.06 19.20 -15.17
C ASN A 84 -1.29 18.98 -14.45
N ALA A 85 -2.42 18.99 -15.16
CA ALA A 85 -3.70 18.58 -14.58
C ALA A 85 -3.68 17.08 -14.25
N TRP A 86 -4.11 16.71 -13.04
CA TRP A 86 -4.32 15.31 -12.64
C TRP A 86 -5.78 14.89 -12.85
N VAL A 87 -6.69 15.86 -12.75
CA VAL A 87 -8.11 15.71 -13.04
C VAL A 87 -8.53 16.86 -13.94
N CYS A 88 -9.13 16.55 -15.08
CA CYS A 88 -9.62 17.52 -16.05
C CYS A 88 -11.11 17.27 -16.34
N ARG A 89 -11.87 18.36 -16.43
CA ARG A 89 -13.28 18.37 -16.81
C ARG A 89 -13.44 19.06 -18.14
N LYS A 90 -14.15 18.42 -19.07
CA LYS A 90 -14.50 18.94 -20.39
C LYS A 90 -16.00 18.84 -20.60
N VAL A 91 -16.65 19.97 -20.91
CA VAL A 91 -18.08 20.02 -21.20
C VAL A 91 -18.27 20.33 -22.67
N THR A 92 -19.08 19.50 -23.32
CA THR A 92 -19.37 19.58 -24.76
C THR A 92 -20.88 19.68 -24.95
N ASN A 93 -21.31 20.66 -25.74
CA ASN A 93 -22.70 20.80 -26.14
C ASN A 93 -22.91 20.24 -27.55
N TYR A 94 -23.84 19.31 -27.66
CA TYR A 94 -24.22 18.62 -28.88
C TYR A 94 -25.61 19.09 -29.31
N LYS A 95 -25.76 19.42 -30.59
CA LYS A 95 -27.04 19.77 -31.20
C LYS A 95 -27.18 19.01 -32.51
N LYS A 96 -28.34 18.38 -32.71
CA LYS A 96 -28.58 17.54 -33.89
C LYS A 96 -28.37 18.32 -35.19
N GLY A 97 -27.50 17.82 -36.06
CA GLY A 97 -27.19 18.42 -37.36
C GLY A 97 -26.13 19.53 -37.32
N GLU A 98 -25.57 19.84 -36.15
CA GLU A 98 -24.50 20.83 -35.98
C GLU A 98 -23.23 20.18 -35.43
N LYS A 99 -22.08 20.83 -35.63
CA LYS A 99 -20.83 20.39 -35.02
C LYS A 99 -20.91 20.59 -33.50
N ALA A 100 -20.42 19.61 -32.75
CA ALA A 100 -20.28 19.73 -31.31
C ALA A 100 -19.32 20.87 -30.97
N ARG A 101 -19.60 21.58 -29.87
CA ARG A 101 -18.75 22.66 -29.37
C ARG A 101 -18.37 22.39 -27.93
N VAL A 102 -17.09 22.55 -27.63
CA VAL A 102 -16.60 22.55 -26.26
C VAL A 102 -17.00 23.88 -25.63
N THR A 103 -17.69 23.81 -24.50
CA THR A 103 -18.18 24.99 -23.77
C THR A 103 -17.37 25.28 -22.52
N GLU A 104 -16.59 24.30 -22.04
CA GLU A 104 -15.82 24.44 -20.80
C GLU A 104 -14.69 23.41 -20.76
N VAL A 105 -13.47 23.84 -20.44
CA VAL A 105 -12.34 22.96 -20.13
C VAL A 105 -11.56 23.56 -18.97
N ASN A 106 -11.42 22.81 -17.89
CA ASN A 106 -10.71 23.27 -16.71
C ASN A 106 -10.11 22.09 -15.94
N ALA A 107 -8.99 22.34 -15.28
CA ALA A 107 -8.34 21.37 -14.41
C ALA A 107 -9.00 21.42 -13.02
N VAL A 108 -9.68 20.33 -12.66
CA VAL A 108 -10.29 20.13 -11.35
C VAL A 108 -9.24 19.87 -10.27
N ALA A 109 -8.08 19.33 -10.66
CA ALA A 109 -6.95 19.09 -9.76
C ALA A 109 -5.59 19.17 -10.49
N GLY A 110 -4.54 19.60 -9.80
CA GLY A 110 -3.12 19.47 -10.23
C GLY A 110 -2.42 20.76 -10.68
N VAL A 111 -3.17 21.82 -11.04
CA VAL A 111 -2.62 23.12 -11.49
C VAL A 111 -2.49 24.17 -10.37
N SER A 112 -3.00 23.90 -9.18
CA SER A 112 -2.96 24.84 -8.06
C SER A 112 -1.61 24.80 -7.32
N SER A 113 -1.33 25.84 -6.51
CA SER A 113 -0.16 25.88 -5.61
C SER A 113 -0.11 24.74 -4.58
N LYS A 114 -1.22 24.00 -4.41
CA LYS A 114 -1.28 22.71 -3.70
C LYS A 114 -1.26 21.57 -4.74
N SER A 115 -0.11 21.41 -5.40
CA SER A 115 0.09 20.48 -6.52
C SER A 115 0.19 19.01 -6.10
N GLU A 116 0.12 18.71 -4.80
CA GLU A 116 0.19 17.35 -4.27
C GLU A 116 -1.12 16.96 -3.60
N PRO A 117 -1.52 15.68 -3.70
CA PRO A 117 -2.74 15.21 -3.07
C PRO A 117 -2.54 15.01 -1.57
N SER A 118 -3.55 15.42 -0.81
CA SER A 118 -3.67 15.09 0.61
C SER A 118 -4.50 13.82 0.78
N LEU A 119 -3.97 12.86 1.53
CA LEU A 119 -4.69 11.64 1.90
C LEU A 119 -5.24 11.78 3.33
N GLU A 120 -6.56 11.73 3.47
CA GLU A 120 -7.26 11.90 4.74
C GLU A 120 -8.10 10.68 5.05
N ALA A 121 -7.98 10.11 6.25
CA ALA A 121 -8.83 9.02 6.71
C ALA A 121 -9.35 9.28 8.11
N ARG A 122 -10.53 8.73 8.40
CA ARG A 122 -11.05 8.68 9.76
C ARG A 122 -10.56 7.38 10.39
N ALA A 123 -9.47 7.45 11.17
CA ALA A 123 -8.99 6.31 11.93
C ALA A 123 -9.99 5.99 13.06
N SER A 124 -10.30 4.71 13.22
CA SER A 124 -11.16 4.20 14.30
C SER A 124 -10.47 3.00 14.93
N GLY A 125 -9.69 3.23 15.99
CA GLY A 125 -8.94 2.19 16.70
C GLY A 125 -7.58 1.87 16.08
N ASN A 126 -7.12 0.62 16.26
CA ASN A 126 -5.81 0.12 15.80
C ASN A 126 -5.87 -0.59 14.44
N GLU A 127 -6.99 -0.50 13.73
CA GLU A 127 -7.18 -1.11 12.41
C GLU A 127 -6.86 -0.13 11.29
N SER A 128 -6.41 -0.66 10.15
CA SER A 128 -6.18 0.17 8.97
C SER A 128 -7.52 0.78 8.49
N PRO A 129 -7.53 2.04 8.01
CA PRO A 129 -8.76 2.63 7.52
C PRO A 129 -9.23 1.91 6.25
N LYS A 130 -10.45 1.39 6.30
CA LYS A 130 -11.13 0.73 5.16
C LYS A 130 -11.50 1.69 4.04
N ALA A 131 -11.54 2.98 4.32
CA ALA A 131 -11.78 4.02 3.34
C ALA A 131 -11.00 5.29 3.69
N PHE A 132 -10.55 5.99 2.65
CA PHE A 132 -9.85 7.26 2.78
C PHE A 132 -10.16 8.18 1.60
N HIS A 133 -9.96 9.47 1.81
CA HIS A 133 -10.17 10.53 0.84
C HIS A 133 -8.84 10.95 0.25
N TRP A 134 -8.73 10.89 -1.07
CA TRP A 134 -7.68 11.55 -1.84
C TRP A 134 -8.23 12.90 -2.28
N LYS A 135 -7.61 13.99 -1.83
CA LYS A 135 -8.06 15.35 -2.14
C LYS A 135 -6.95 16.12 -2.80
N MET A 136 -7.28 16.86 -3.86
CA MET A 136 -6.32 17.72 -4.55
C MET A 136 -7.03 18.97 -5.08
N GLY A 137 -6.36 20.12 -4.97
CA GLY A 137 -6.86 21.40 -5.49
C GLY A 137 -6.52 21.62 -6.96
N GLY A 138 -7.41 22.31 -7.67
CA GLY A 138 -7.28 22.64 -9.09
C GLY A 138 -7.39 24.14 -9.37
N ALA A 139 -7.92 24.47 -10.54
CA ALA A 139 -8.09 25.84 -10.98
C ALA A 139 -9.12 26.60 -10.13
N GLU A 140 -8.98 27.92 -10.08
CA GLU A 140 -10.03 28.80 -9.57
C GLU A 140 -10.84 29.34 -10.76
N VAL A 141 -12.14 29.03 -10.79
CA VAL A 141 -13.06 29.45 -11.86
C VAL A 141 -14.19 30.25 -11.23
N ASP A 142 -14.41 31.47 -11.70
CA ASP A 142 -15.44 32.38 -11.17
C ASP A 142 -15.38 32.58 -9.65
N LYS A 143 -14.16 32.71 -9.10
CA LYS A 143 -13.86 32.85 -7.65
C LYS A 143 -14.21 31.60 -6.81
N VAL A 144 -14.51 30.49 -7.46
CA VAL A 144 -14.71 29.19 -6.82
C VAL A 144 -13.46 28.36 -7.08
N GLY A 145 -12.75 28.01 -6.00
CA GLY A 145 -11.62 27.09 -6.07
C GLY A 145 -12.13 25.68 -6.34
N TRP A 146 -11.71 25.07 -7.44
CA TRP A 146 -12.09 23.71 -7.74
C TRP A 146 -11.21 22.72 -6.99
N SER A 147 -11.77 21.57 -6.66
CA SER A 147 -11.04 20.46 -6.07
C SER A 147 -11.65 19.11 -6.47
N ALA A 148 -10.83 18.07 -6.42
CA ALA A 148 -11.27 16.70 -6.54
C ALA A 148 -11.18 16.00 -5.18
N ASP A 149 -12.22 15.25 -4.83
CA ASP A 149 -12.29 14.35 -3.68
C ASP A 149 -12.65 12.94 -4.18
N ILE A 150 -11.67 12.05 -4.13
CA ILE A 150 -11.82 10.63 -4.50
C ILE A 150 -11.81 9.81 -3.22
N LYS A 151 -12.96 9.23 -2.89
CA LYS A 151 -13.09 8.30 -1.79
C LYS A 151 -12.68 6.89 -2.23
N PHE A 152 -11.50 6.47 -1.83
CA PHE A 152 -11.02 5.11 -2.00
C PHE A 152 -11.58 4.19 -0.92
N ILE A 153 -12.05 3.01 -1.33
CA ILE A 153 -12.64 2.00 -0.44
C ILE A 153 -11.94 0.66 -0.70
N CYS A 154 -11.38 0.07 0.36
CA CYS A 154 -10.76 -1.25 0.31
C CYS A 154 -11.80 -2.32 -0.01
N ASN A 155 -11.64 -2.97 -1.16
CA ASN A 155 -12.45 -4.11 -1.55
C ASN A 155 -11.56 -5.16 -2.25
N LYS A 156 -11.17 -6.21 -1.50
CA LYS A 156 -10.30 -7.29 -1.99
C LYS A 156 -10.94 -8.13 -3.12
N SER A 157 -12.26 -8.10 -3.28
CA SER A 157 -12.99 -8.85 -4.31
C SER A 157 -13.21 -8.07 -5.61
N ALA A 158 -12.96 -6.76 -5.60
CA ALA A 158 -13.05 -5.92 -6.79
C ALA A 158 -11.82 -6.10 -7.69
N LYS A 159 -11.85 -5.48 -8.87
CA LYS A 159 -10.71 -5.47 -9.80
C LYS A 159 -10.11 -4.07 -9.85
N ASN A 160 -8.78 -3.96 -10.02
CA ASN A 160 -8.13 -2.65 -10.20
C ASN A 160 -8.51 -1.97 -11.54
N GLU A 161 -9.21 -2.69 -12.42
CA GLU A 161 -9.79 -2.19 -13.66
C GLU A 161 -11.17 -1.57 -13.52
N ASP A 162 -11.81 -1.74 -12.36
CA ASP A 162 -13.13 -1.17 -12.12
C ASP A 162 -13.05 0.36 -12.11
N GLN A 163 -14.00 1.01 -12.79
CA GLN A 163 -14.04 2.47 -12.88
C GLN A 163 -14.64 3.08 -11.60
N PRO A 164 -14.20 4.28 -11.19
CA PRO A 164 -14.81 5.01 -10.10
C PRO A 164 -16.24 5.44 -10.45
N LYS A 165 -17.10 5.45 -9.44
CA LYS A 165 -18.46 5.98 -9.53
C LYS A 165 -18.44 7.50 -9.40
N LEU A 166 -19.01 8.18 -10.38
CA LEU A 166 -19.23 9.63 -10.33
C LEU A 166 -20.41 9.94 -9.41
N LEU A 167 -20.15 10.57 -8.26
CA LEU A 167 -21.21 11.02 -7.34
C LEU A 167 -21.77 12.37 -7.79
N GLY A 168 -20.91 13.27 -8.28
CA GLY A 168 -21.31 14.55 -8.84
C GLY A 168 -20.21 15.61 -8.76
N PHE A 169 -20.51 16.78 -9.33
CA PHE A 169 -19.71 17.98 -9.22
C PHE A 169 -20.59 19.08 -8.62
N THR A 170 -20.31 19.50 -7.38
CA THR A 170 -21.14 20.47 -6.64
C THR A 170 -20.23 21.43 -5.90
N ASP A 171 -20.54 22.72 -5.96
CA ASP A 171 -19.78 23.79 -5.30
C ASP A 171 -18.27 23.77 -5.59
N GLY A 172 -17.90 23.40 -6.83
CA GLY A 172 -16.49 23.31 -7.26
C GLY A 172 -15.78 22.02 -6.84
N VAL A 173 -16.46 21.09 -6.16
CA VAL A 173 -15.88 19.81 -5.70
C VAL A 173 -16.37 18.66 -6.57
N LEU A 174 -15.45 17.96 -7.23
CA LEU A 174 -15.72 16.69 -7.89
C LEU A 174 -15.66 15.56 -6.87
N SER A 175 -16.77 14.88 -6.63
CA SER A 175 -16.85 13.75 -5.71
C SER A 175 -16.92 12.42 -6.47
N LEU A 176 -15.95 11.54 -6.22
CA LEU A 176 -15.87 10.20 -6.80
C LEU A 176 -15.79 9.13 -5.71
N GLU A 177 -16.34 7.95 -5.96
CA GLU A 177 -16.18 6.78 -5.10
C GLU A 177 -15.51 5.64 -5.88
N TRP A 178 -14.39 5.14 -5.37
CA TRP A 178 -13.61 4.10 -6.04
C TRP A 178 -13.35 2.92 -5.11
N SER A 179 -13.98 1.79 -5.41
CA SER A 179 -13.85 0.54 -4.65
C SER A 179 -12.88 -0.41 -5.35
N VAL A 180 -11.67 -0.59 -4.83
CA VAL A 180 -10.60 -1.37 -5.47
C VAL A 180 -9.70 -2.07 -4.43
N PRO A 181 -9.03 -3.17 -4.79
CA PRO A 181 -8.06 -3.84 -3.93
C PRO A 181 -6.87 -2.96 -3.53
N ALA A 182 -6.40 -2.09 -4.43
CA ALA A 182 -5.30 -1.16 -4.18
C ALA A 182 -5.57 -0.16 -3.03
N ALA A 183 -6.83 0.04 -2.66
CA ALA A 183 -7.22 0.87 -1.53
C ALA A 183 -7.11 0.16 -0.17
N CYS A 184 -6.59 -1.07 -0.12
CA CYS A 184 -6.30 -1.80 1.11
C CYS A 184 -4.86 -1.57 1.58
N ALA A 185 -4.63 -1.48 2.89
CA ALA A 185 -3.31 -1.26 3.44
C ALA A 185 -2.39 -2.47 3.20
N LEU A 186 -1.10 -2.21 2.93
CA LEU A 186 -0.07 -3.23 2.83
C LEU A 186 0.16 -3.88 4.21
N GLY A 187 0.04 -5.20 4.28
CA GLY A 187 0.22 -5.96 5.52
C GLY A 187 -1.02 -6.08 6.41
N ASP A 188 -2.21 -5.67 5.92
CA ASP A 188 -3.47 -5.92 6.62
C ASP A 188 -3.98 -7.37 6.37
N ASP A 189 -3.40 -8.29 7.14
CA ASP A 189 -3.79 -9.71 7.24
C ASP A 189 -5.06 -9.92 8.09
N SER A 190 -5.95 -8.91 8.15
CA SER A 190 -7.31 -9.12 8.66
C SER A 190 -8.14 -9.93 7.65
N GLY A 191 -8.10 -11.25 7.85
CA GLY A 191 -9.16 -12.24 7.63
C GLY A 191 -10.05 -12.12 6.39
N GLY A 192 -9.76 -12.95 5.38
CA GLY A 192 -10.71 -13.36 4.36
C GLY A 192 -10.35 -14.74 3.84
N GLU A 193 -10.95 -15.79 4.43
CA GLU A 193 -10.99 -17.13 3.84
C GLU A 193 -11.68 -17.06 2.46
N GLY A 194 -11.05 -17.66 1.46
CA GLY A 194 -11.60 -17.77 0.11
C GLY A 194 -10.52 -18.23 -0.85
N GLY A 195 -10.27 -19.53 -0.86
CA GLY A 195 -9.12 -20.15 -1.51
C GLY A 195 -9.06 -20.06 -3.03
N GLY A 196 -7.83 -20.17 -3.51
CA GLY A 196 -7.47 -20.41 -4.91
C GLY A 196 -5.95 -20.53 -5.06
N LYS A 197 -5.41 -21.73 -4.78
CA LYS A 197 -4.12 -22.24 -5.34
C LYS A 197 -4.20 -22.20 -6.87
N GLU A 198 -3.19 -22.10 -7.72
CA GLU A 198 -1.70 -22.09 -7.77
C GLU A 198 -1.39 -21.87 -9.29
N PRO A 199 -0.15 -21.96 -9.82
CA PRO A 199 1.09 -21.28 -9.47
C PRO A 199 1.78 -20.65 -10.72
N ASP A 200 3.02 -20.21 -10.49
CA ASP A 200 4.18 -20.26 -11.40
C ASP A 200 4.70 -18.94 -11.99
N GLY A 201 6.02 -18.79 -11.87
CA GLY A 201 6.78 -17.58 -12.20
C GLY A 201 7.95 -17.38 -11.25
N LYS A 202 8.99 -18.21 -11.38
CA LYS A 202 10.33 -17.97 -10.82
C LYS A 202 10.87 -16.63 -11.35
N ASP A 203 11.48 -15.84 -10.46
CA ASP A 203 12.91 -15.50 -10.55
C ASP A 203 13.35 -14.71 -9.30
N ASP A 204 14.60 -14.94 -8.92
CA ASP A 204 15.25 -14.59 -7.66
C ASP A 204 15.37 -13.08 -7.39
N GLN A 205 15.16 -12.66 -6.15
CA GLN A 205 16.15 -11.86 -5.42
C GLN A 205 15.86 -11.78 -3.91
N ASP A 206 16.93 -12.01 -3.15
CA ASP A 206 17.05 -11.88 -1.70
C ASP A 206 16.28 -10.66 -1.14
N SER A 207 15.26 -10.95 -0.35
CA SER A 207 14.98 -10.15 0.84
C SER A 207 14.59 -11.10 1.97
N LYS A 208 15.51 -11.27 2.93
CA LYS A 208 15.19 -11.84 4.24
C LYS A 208 14.18 -10.90 4.92
N SER A 209 12.91 -11.06 4.58
CA SER A 209 11.78 -10.55 5.32
C SER A 209 11.75 -11.29 6.65
N GLY A 210 12.29 -10.66 7.69
CA GLY A 210 12.27 -11.15 9.07
C GLY A 210 10.83 -11.47 9.47
N GLY A 211 10.54 -12.76 9.61
CA GLY A 211 9.25 -13.26 10.02
C GLY A 211 8.86 -12.71 11.39
N GLY A 212 7.56 -12.47 11.57
CA GLY A 212 6.97 -11.88 12.77
C GLY A 212 7.39 -12.57 14.07
N PHE A 213 7.11 -11.89 15.18
CA PHE A 213 7.45 -12.21 16.58
C PHE A 213 7.78 -13.69 16.92
N PHE A 214 7.01 -14.66 16.45
CA PHE A 214 7.29 -16.10 16.67
C PHE A 214 8.51 -16.66 15.90
N SER A 215 8.79 -16.17 14.70
CA SER A 215 9.95 -16.56 13.90
C SER A 215 11.26 -16.04 14.51
N THR A 216 11.28 -14.81 15.03
CA THR A 216 12.48 -14.26 15.67
C THR A 216 12.95 -15.05 16.89
N LEU A 217 12.02 -15.52 17.73
CA LEU A 217 12.33 -16.36 18.89
C LEU A 217 12.88 -17.73 18.47
N PHE A 218 12.26 -18.37 17.48
CA PHE A 218 12.72 -19.66 16.97
C PHE A 218 14.10 -19.54 16.29
N THR A 219 14.34 -18.48 15.52
CA THR A 219 15.65 -18.20 14.93
C THR A 219 16.72 -17.96 15.98
N MET A 220 16.41 -17.23 17.07
CA MET A 220 17.36 -16.98 18.16
C MET A 220 17.74 -18.29 18.86
N PHE A 221 16.76 -19.17 19.13
CA PHE A 221 17.01 -20.50 19.69
C PHE A 221 17.92 -21.35 18.79
N ILE A 222 17.68 -21.37 17.48
CA ILE A 222 18.50 -22.11 16.52
C ILE A 222 19.94 -21.58 16.46
N ILE A 223 20.13 -20.26 16.56
CA ILE A 223 21.47 -19.65 16.58
C ILE A 223 22.23 -20.06 17.84
N VAL A 224 21.58 -20.00 19.01
CA VAL A 224 22.20 -20.41 20.29
C VAL A 224 22.52 -21.90 20.31
N ALA A 225 21.59 -22.75 19.83
CA ALA A 225 21.82 -24.18 19.73
C ALA A 225 22.99 -24.51 18.78
N SER A 226 23.07 -23.81 17.65
CA SER A 226 24.17 -23.98 16.69
C SER A 226 25.52 -23.59 17.30
N LEU A 227 25.60 -22.46 18.00
CA LEU A 227 26.82 -22.03 18.71
C LEU A 227 27.23 -23.05 19.79
N TYR A 228 26.27 -23.55 20.57
CA TYR A 228 26.52 -24.57 21.59
C TYR A 228 27.09 -25.86 20.98
N LEU A 229 26.53 -26.34 19.87
CA LEU A 229 27.02 -27.54 19.18
C LEU A 229 28.42 -27.33 18.61
N VAL A 230 28.70 -26.21 17.93
CA VAL A 230 30.01 -25.93 17.32
C VAL A 230 31.10 -25.78 18.40
N VAL A 231 30.84 -25.00 19.45
CA VAL A 231 31.81 -24.79 20.54
C VAL A 231 32.04 -26.09 21.31
N GLY A 232 30.99 -26.85 21.60
CA GLY A 232 31.11 -28.11 22.34
C GLY A 232 31.82 -29.21 21.56
N VAL A 233 31.58 -29.29 20.24
CA VAL A 233 32.33 -30.17 19.33
C VAL A 233 33.80 -29.76 19.29
N MET A 234 34.10 -28.47 19.10
CA MET A 234 35.48 -27.96 19.06
C MET A 234 36.23 -28.21 20.38
N TYR A 235 35.57 -28.02 21.52
CA TYR A 235 36.16 -28.31 22.83
C TYR A 235 36.48 -29.81 22.97
N LYS A 236 35.55 -30.70 22.65
CA LYS A 236 35.80 -32.15 22.72
C LYS A 236 36.82 -32.64 21.70
N TYR A 237 36.89 -32.01 20.53
CA TYR A 237 37.84 -32.34 19.49
C TYR A 237 39.28 -31.92 19.87
N LEU A 238 39.45 -30.69 20.34
CA LEU A 238 40.77 -30.12 20.61
C LEU A 238 41.31 -30.44 22.00
N VAL A 239 40.45 -30.43 23.02
CA VAL A 239 40.86 -30.61 24.43
C VAL A 239 40.77 -32.08 24.85
N VAL A 240 39.71 -32.78 24.44
CA VAL A 240 39.45 -34.17 24.88
C VAL A 240 39.96 -35.20 23.87
N ARG A 241 40.28 -34.81 22.63
CA ARG A 241 40.71 -35.69 21.52
C ARG A 241 39.76 -36.90 21.30
N ALA A 242 38.48 -36.73 21.60
CA ALA A 242 37.48 -37.75 21.32
C ALA A 242 37.21 -37.79 19.82
N SER A 243 37.09 -38.97 19.23
CA SER A 243 36.76 -39.17 17.81
C SER A 243 35.61 -40.16 17.68
N GLY A 244 34.60 -39.83 16.87
CA GLY A 244 33.40 -40.65 16.66
C GLY A 244 32.11 -39.94 17.07
N MET A 245 31.04 -40.71 17.30
CA MET A 245 29.71 -40.16 17.66
C MET A 245 29.70 -39.43 19.01
N ASP A 246 30.67 -39.65 19.90
CA ASP A 246 30.77 -38.99 21.21
C ASP A 246 31.18 -37.50 21.17
N LEU A 247 31.39 -36.96 19.96
CA LEU A 247 31.77 -35.56 19.76
C LEU A 247 30.61 -34.59 20.01
N ILE A 248 29.37 -35.05 19.92
CA ILE A 248 28.17 -34.23 20.17
C ILE A 248 28.01 -34.00 21.69
N PRO A 249 27.91 -32.74 22.14
CA PRO A 249 27.64 -32.42 23.54
C PRO A 249 26.27 -32.99 23.98
N ASN A 250 26.24 -33.75 25.08
CA ASN A 250 25.03 -34.40 25.63
C ASN A 250 24.26 -35.26 24.60
N LEU A 251 24.95 -36.12 23.84
CA LEU A 251 24.34 -37.00 22.83
C LEU A 251 23.17 -37.86 23.35
N ALA A 252 23.25 -38.33 24.59
CA ALA A 252 22.17 -39.11 25.21
C ALA A 252 20.84 -38.34 25.20
N PHE A 253 20.87 -37.05 25.52
CA PHE A 253 19.71 -36.16 25.46
C PHE A 253 19.18 -35.99 24.03
N TRP A 254 20.06 -35.77 23.05
CA TRP A 254 19.66 -35.57 21.65
C TRP A 254 19.01 -36.82 21.02
N ARG A 255 19.41 -38.01 21.47
CA ARG A 255 18.78 -39.27 21.03
C ARG A 255 17.38 -39.48 21.63
N GLU A 256 17.15 -38.94 22.82
CA GLU A 256 15.87 -39.05 23.55
C GLU A 256 14.89 -37.92 23.18
N PHE A 257 15.40 -36.80 22.68
CA PHE A 257 14.61 -35.64 22.24
C PHE A 257 13.42 -35.96 21.31
N PRO A 258 13.56 -36.76 20.22
CA PRO A 258 12.41 -37.04 19.35
C PRO A 258 11.28 -37.79 20.06
N TYR A 259 11.61 -38.69 21.00
CA TYR A 259 10.62 -39.41 21.79
C TYR A 259 9.90 -38.48 22.78
N LEU A 260 10.64 -37.55 23.39
CA LEU A 260 10.07 -36.55 24.29
C LEU A 260 9.12 -35.59 23.53
N CYS A 261 9.46 -35.21 22.30
CA CYS A 261 8.58 -34.41 21.45
C CYS A 261 7.31 -35.16 21.03
N THR A 262 7.39 -36.45 20.72
CA THR A 262 6.20 -37.24 20.39
C THR A 262 5.28 -37.40 21.59
N ASP A 263 5.82 -37.60 22.79
CA ASP A 263 5.02 -37.72 24.02
C ASP A 263 4.35 -36.38 24.36
N PHE A 264 5.06 -35.27 24.20
CA PHE A 264 4.48 -33.93 24.40
C PHE A 264 3.39 -33.62 23.36
N ALA A 265 3.62 -33.96 22.09
CA ALA A 265 2.64 -33.79 21.03
C ALA A 265 1.39 -34.66 21.25
N GLN A 266 1.56 -35.91 21.73
CA GLN A 266 0.45 -36.78 22.09
C GLN A 266 -0.32 -36.23 23.30
N HIS A 267 0.35 -35.69 24.32
CA HIS A 267 -0.32 -35.06 25.47
C HIS A 267 -1.08 -33.80 25.08
N VAL A 268 -0.50 -32.93 24.25
CA VAL A 268 -1.18 -31.73 23.73
C VAL A 268 -2.35 -32.13 22.82
N TRP A 269 -2.17 -33.12 21.95
CA TRP A 269 -3.23 -33.66 21.10
C TRP A 269 -4.37 -34.25 21.93
N ASN A 270 -4.07 -35.00 23.00
CA ASN A 270 -5.08 -35.57 23.89
C ASN A 270 -5.79 -34.50 24.74
N MET A 271 -5.09 -33.41 25.08
CA MET A 271 -5.65 -32.27 25.81
C MET A 271 -6.54 -31.40 24.91
N VAL A 272 -6.18 -31.21 23.64
CA VAL A 272 -6.95 -30.45 22.65
C VAL A 272 -8.11 -31.26 22.04
N SER A 273 -7.94 -32.57 21.85
CA SER A 273 -8.97 -33.44 21.27
C SER A 273 -10.06 -33.89 22.26
N GLY A 274 -10.02 -33.42 23.51
CA GLY A 274 -11.16 -33.47 24.44
C GLY A 274 -11.68 -34.87 24.80
N ARG A 275 -10.84 -35.92 24.73
CA ARG A 275 -11.29 -37.29 25.00
C ARG A 275 -11.31 -37.56 26.52
N ARG A 276 -12.42 -37.20 27.19
CA ARG A 276 -12.71 -37.62 28.58
C ARG A 276 -12.66 -39.16 28.65
N ARG A 277 -11.70 -39.70 29.39
CA ARG A 277 -11.59 -41.14 29.68
C ARG A 277 -12.39 -41.43 30.95
N ASP A 278 -13.61 -41.93 30.76
CA ASP A 278 -14.46 -42.49 31.81
C ASP A 278 -14.06 -43.95 32.10
N GLY A 279 -14.21 -44.38 33.37
CA GLY A 279 -14.18 -45.79 33.76
C GLY A 279 -13.02 -46.25 34.66
N TYR A 280 -13.25 -46.25 35.98
CA TYR A 280 -12.70 -47.25 36.90
C TYR A 280 -13.86 -48.10 37.42
N SER A 281 -13.82 -49.42 37.16
CA SER A 281 -14.67 -50.41 37.82
C SER A 281 -13.96 -50.97 39.04
N VAL A 282 -14.60 -50.89 40.19
CA VAL A 282 -14.22 -51.63 41.41
C VAL A 282 -14.77 -53.05 41.28
N VAL A 283 -13.89 -54.04 41.42
CA VAL A 283 -14.22 -55.40 41.90
C VAL A 283 -13.28 -55.73 43.05
#